data_AF-A0A939L162-F1
#
_entry.id   AF-A0A939L162-F1
#
_cell.length_a   1.000
_cell.length_b   1.000
_cell.length_c   1.000
_cell.angle_alpha   90.00
_cell.angle_beta   90.00
_cell.angle_gamma   90.00
#
_symmetry.space_group_name_H-M   'P 1'
#
loop_
_entity.id
_entity.type
_entity.pdbx_description
1 polymer ?
#
loop_
_entity_poly.entity_id
_entity_poly.type
_entity_poly.pdbx_seq_one_letter_code
_entity_poly.pdbx_strand_id
1 'polypeptide(L)'
;MTSTASHSATPPHGRPVPGDHGGVPGGALRPAPGPEGTLPAGAGPWSVRSVGSGRGRAALELYQHGELTDVLVAARLTPQLVRGARRSPSAGRGWHVLAWGRLAADGAAPSVVFTGGRRPFRTVRAAAAGELVTVAGRFWLASAEGPYDTVLVEHPSGGPTERLSLERVREHGEVGA
;
A
#
# COMPACT_ATOMS: atom_id res chain seq x y z
N MET A 1 18.36 -55.61 59.83
CA MET A 1 17.45 -54.97 60.82
C MET A 1 17.80 -53.50 60.80
N THR A 2 17.02 -52.58 60.22
CA THR A 2 15.59 -52.28 60.40
C THR A 2 15.08 -51.58 59.15
N SER A 3 13.88 -51.93 58.71
CA SER A 3 13.10 -51.21 57.70
C SER A 3 12.61 -49.86 58.24
N THR A 4 12.58 -48.83 57.40
CA THR A 4 11.46 -47.86 57.33
C THR A 4 11.42 -47.25 55.93
N ALA A 5 10.32 -47.54 55.24
CA ALA A 5 9.93 -46.98 53.96
C ALA A 5 9.46 -45.52 54.14
N SER A 6 9.82 -44.64 53.20
CA SER A 6 9.15 -43.36 53.02
C SER A 6 8.18 -43.49 51.85
N HIS A 7 6.90 -43.61 52.18
CA HIS A 7 5.79 -43.39 51.27
C HIS A 7 5.28 -41.96 51.45
N SER A 8 5.21 -41.19 50.37
CA SER A 8 4.18 -40.17 50.20
C SER A 8 4.01 -39.92 48.70
N ALA A 9 2.89 -40.45 48.21
CA ALA A 9 2.37 -40.24 46.87
C ALA A 9 1.55 -38.94 46.84
N THR A 10 1.70 -38.13 45.81
CA THR A 10 0.67 -37.20 45.35
C THR A 10 0.81 -37.02 43.83
N PRO A 11 0.00 -37.73 43.01
CA PRO A 11 -0.08 -37.48 41.58
C PRO A 11 -1.07 -36.33 41.30
N PRO A 12 -0.72 -35.32 40.49
CA PRO A 12 -1.66 -34.28 40.07
C PRO A 12 -2.36 -34.70 38.77
N HIS A 13 -3.49 -35.41 38.87
CA HIS A 13 -4.34 -35.69 37.70
C HIS A 13 -5.82 -35.41 37.99
N GLY A 14 -6.18 -34.13 37.92
CA GLY A 14 -7.56 -33.69 37.68
C GLY A 14 -7.73 -33.38 36.20
N ARG A 15 -8.53 -34.19 35.51
CA ARG A 15 -8.89 -34.10 34.08
C ARG A 15 -9.70 -32.82 33.77
N PRO A 16 -9.46 -32.14 32.65
CA PRO A 16 -10.43 -31.20 32.07
C PRO A 16 -11.63 -31.96 31.48
N VAL A 17 -12.84 -31.48 31.78
CA VAL A 17 -14.10 -31.95 31.18
C VAL A 17 -14.14 -31.51 29.70
N PRO A 18 -14.46 -32.40 28.75
CA PRO A 18 -14.73 -32.04 27.36
C PRO A 18 -16.21 -31.79 27.10
N GLY A 19 -16.50 -30.75 26.31
CA GLY A 19 -17.68 -30.68 25.45
C GLY A 19 -18.72 -29.66 25.86
N ASP A 20 -18.64 -28.46 25.27
CA ASP A 20 -19.83 -27.87 24.67
C ASP A 20 -19.45 -27.22 23.34
N HIS A 21 -19.85 -27.87 22.25
CA HIS A 21 -19.72 -27.38 20.88
C HIS A 21 -21.11 -26.93 20.44
N GLY A 22 -21.37 -25.63 20.49
CA GLY A 22 -22.64 -25.09 20.04
C GLY A 22 -22.56 -23.61 19.72
N GLY A 23 -22.45 -23.29 18.42
CA GLY A 23 -22.99 -22.04 17.88
C GLY A 23 -22.01 -20.90 17.63
N VAL A 24 -21.25 -21.01 16.54
CA VAL A 24 -20.96 -19.84 15.69
C VAL A 24 -22.11 -19.77 14.68
N PRO A 25 -22.80 -18.63 14.54
CA PRO A 25 -22.62 -17.89 13.29
C PRO A 25 -22.62 -16.38 13.51
N GLY A 26 -21.86 -15.69 12.66
CA GLY A 26 -21.88 -14.23 12.61
C GLY A 26 -20.61 -13.60 13.14
N GLY A 27 -19.44 -14.12 12.73
CA GLY A 27 -18.28 -13.29 12.54
C GLY A 27 -18.61 -12.21 11.51
N ALA A 28 -19.36 -11.19 11.92
CA ALA A 28 -19.25 -9.89 11.31
C ALA A 28 -17.77 -9.57 11.41
N LEU A 29 -17.10 -9.55 10.25
CA LEU A 29 -15.77 -9.01 10.08
C LEU A 29 -15.79 -7.64 10.74
N ARG A 30 -15.44 -7.57 12.02
CA ARG A 30 -15.24 -6.31 12.70
C ARG A 30 -14.03 -5.74 11.97
N PRO A 31 -14.16 -4.66 11.20
CA PRO A 31 -12.98 -4.04 10.63
C PRO A 31 -12.08 -3.72 11.82
N ALA A 32 -10.91 -4.36 11.86
CA ALA A 32 -9.85 -3.91 12.73
C ALA A 32 -9.69 -2.41 12.49
N PRO A 33 -9.45 -1.58 13.53
CA PRO A 33 -9.09 -0.18 13.32
C PRO A 33 -7.90 -0.18 12.36
N GLY A 34 -8.16 0.22 11.11
CA GLY A 34 -7.21 0.08 10.03
C GLY A 34 -6.00 0.97 10.30
N PRO A 35 -4.77 0.53 10.00
CA PRO A 35 -3.64 1.45 10.03
C PRO A 35 -3.88 2.55 9.01
N GLU A 36 -3.90 3.80 9.48
CA GLU A 36 -4.03 5.04 8.71
C GLU A 36 -3.16 5.00 7.44
N GLY A 37 -3.86 5.18 6.32
CA GLY A 37 -3.33 5.20 4.97
C GLY A 37 -4.48 5.30 3.99
N THR A 38 -5.47 6.14 4.28
CA THR A 38 -6.58 6.39 3.37
C THR A 38 -6.06 7.35 2.31
N LEU A 39 -6.08 6.92 1.03
CA LEU A 39 -5.82 7.85 -0.06
C LEU A 39 -6.81 9.03 0.00
N PRO A 40 -6.42 10.23 -0.44
CA PRO A 40 -7.32 11.37 -0.47
C PRO A 40 -8.62 11.02 -1.20
N ALA A 41 -9.73 11.57 -0.72
CA ALA A 41 -11.00 11.48 -1.45
C ALA A 41 -10.79 12.12 -2.83
N GLY A 42 -10.99 11.34 -3.91
CA GLY A 42 -10.69 11.78 -5.27
C GLY A 42 -9.43 11.16 -5.89
N ALA A 43 -8.74 10.24 -5.21
CA ALA A 43 -7.66 9.46 -5.81
C ALA A 43 -8.12 8.55 -6.98
N GLY A 44 -9.40 8.58 -7.38
CA GLY A 44 -9.91 7.77 -8.48
C GLY A 44 -10.02 6.28 -8.08
N PRO A 45 -9.68 5.33 -8.97
CA PRO A 45 -9.95 3.91 -8.75
C PRO A 45 -8.97 3.20 -7.80
N TRP A 46 -8.09 3.94 -7.16
CA TRP A 46 -7.01 3.39 -6.36
C TRP A 46 -7.43 3.21 -4.90
N SER A 47 -6.98 2.12 -4.30
CA SER A 47 -7.03 1.94 -2.84
C SER A 47 -5.75 1.29 -2.36
N VAL A 48 -5.41 1.49 -1.09
CA VAL A 48 -4.20 0.91 -0.50
C VAL A 48 -4.53 0.22 0.80
N ARG A 49 -3.71 -0.78 1.13
CA ARG A 49 -3.68 -1.39 2.45
C ARG A 49 -2.24 -1.45 2.91
N SER A 50 -2.02 -1.08 4.17
CA SER A 50 -0.73 -1.28 4.81
C SER A 50 -0.81 -2.48 5.74
N VAL A 51 0.17 -3.38 5.62
CA VAL A 51 0.28 -4.57 6.46
C VAL A 51 1.50 -4.42 7.36
N GLY A 52 1.21 -4.28 8.65
CA GLY A 52 2.11 -4.53 9.77
C GLY A 52 3.23 -3.52 10.03
N SER A 53 3.31 -3.08 11.28
CA SER A 53 4.50 -2.50 11.92
C SER A 53 5.08 -3.42 13.03
N GLY A 54 4.70 -4.72 13.04
CA GLY A 54 5.14 -5.71 14.03
C GLY A 54 6.56 -6.24 13.81
N ARG A 55 6.87 -7.48 14.27
CA ARG A 55 8.19 -8.14 14.08
C ARG A 55 8.61 -8.34 12.61
N GLY A 56 7.77 -8.01 11.64
CA GLY A 56 7.99 -8.15 10.20
C GLY A 56 8.34 -6.84 9.49
N ARG A 57 8.58 -6.93 8.18
CA ARG A 57 8.76 -5.75 7.31
C ARG A 57 7.38 -5.20 6.94
N ALA A 58 7.18 -3.89 7.09
CA ALA A 58 5.97 -3.24 6.61
C ALA A 58 5.80 -3.48 5.11
N ALA A 59 4.57 -3.74 4.68
CA ALA A 59 4.21 -3.86 3.28
C ALA A 59 3.06 -2.91 2.93
N LEU A 60 3.07 -2.42 1.69
CA LEU A 60 2.01 -1.65 1.09
C LEU A 60 1.46 -2.45 -0.09
N GLU A 61 0.18 -2.73 -0.04
CA GLU A 61 -0.58 -3.32 -1.14
C GLU A 61 -1.32 -2.19 -1.86
N LEU A 62 -1.14 -2.11 -3.18
CA LEU A 62 -1.81 -1.15 -4.03
C LEU A 62 -2.84 -1.86 -4.90
N TYR A 63 -4.07 -1.37 -4.86
CA TYR A 63 -5.19 -1.92 -5.60
C TYR A 63 -5.74 -0.90 -6.60
N GLN A 64 -6.24 -1.41 -7.72
CA GLN A 64 -6.98 -0.67 -8.72
C GLN A 64 -8.32 -1.36 -8.97
N HIS A 65 -9.44 -0.65 -8.84
CA HIS A 65 -10.78 -1.25 -8.97
C HIS A 65 -10.98 -2.52 -8.11
N GLY A 66 -10.30 -2.60 -6.97
CA GLY A 66 -10.33 -3.77 -6.08
C GLY A 66 -9.33 -4.89 -6.42
N GLU A 67 -8.61 -4.81 -7.54
CA GLU A 67 -7.59 -5.79 -7.94
C GLU A 67 -6.19 -5.39 -7.49
N LEU A 68 -5.44 -6.34 -6.93
CA LEU A 68 -4.07 -6.10 -6.48
C LEU A 68 -3.17 -5.83 -7.69
N THR A 69 -2.54 -4.66 -7.71
CA THR A 69 -1.73 -4.17 -8.82
C THR A 69 -0.24 -4.20 -8.51
N ASP A 70 0.17 -3.83 -7.30
CA ASP A 70 1.57 -3.86 -6.88
C ASP A 70 1.68 -4.09 -5.36
N VAL A 71 2.84 -4.60 -4.93
CA VAL A 71 3.18 -4.79 -3.53
C VAL A 71 4.58 -4.25 -3.27
N LEU A 72 4.68 -3.35 -2.30
CA LEU A 72 5.94 -2.77 -1.83
C LEU A 72 6.25 -3.31 -0.45
N VAL A 73 7.47 -3.79 -0.25
CA VAL A 73 7.96 -4.18 1.06
C VAL A 73 9.03 -3.19 1.49
N ALA A 74 8.94 -2.71 2.73
CA ALA A 74 9.95 -1.85 3.33
C ALA A 74 11.27 -2.63 3.46
N ALA A 75 12.18 -2.42 2.51
CA ALA A 75 13.54 -2.96 2.54
C ALA A 75 14.54 -1.81 2.72
N ARG A 76 15.54 -2.00 3.60
CA ARG A 76 16.57 -0.99 3.91
C ARG A 76 17.57 -0.74 2.78
N LEU A 77 17.53 -1.52 1.70
CA LEU A 77 18.64 -1.62 0.73
C LEU A 77 18.31 -1.12 -0.68
N THR A 78 17.11 -0.62 -0.95
CA THR A 78 16.78 -0.15 -2.30
C THR A 78 16.84 1.37 -2.37
N PRO A 79 17.76 1.95 -3.15
CA PRO A 79 17.84 3.40 -3.33
C PRO A 79 16.74 3.96 -4.25
N GLN A 80 15.96 3.10 -4.91
CA GLN A 80 14.88 3.50 -5.80
C GLN A 80 13.76 4.18 -5.01
N LEU A 81 13.63 5.49 -5.21
CA LEU A 81 12.56 6.29 -4.63
C LEU A 81 11.23 5.96 -5.29
N VAL A 82 11.23 5.67 -6.60
CA VAL A 82 10.02 5.36 -7.36
C VAL A 82 9.98 3.89 -7.70
N ARG A 83 8.84 3.25 -7.39
CA ARG A 83 8.59 1.86 -7.77
C ARG A 83 7.74 1.76 -9.03
N GLY A 84 6.68 2.54 -9.09
CA GLY A 84 5.69 2.43 -10.15
C GLY A 84 4.88 3.70 -10.33
N ALA A 85 4.30 3.81 -11.52
CA ALA A 85 3.42 4.90 -11.89
C ALA A 85 2.40 4.41 -12.91
N ARG A 86 1.11 4.70 -12.68
CA ARG A 86 0.00 4.31 -13.55
C ARG A 86 -0.95 5.44 -13.81
N ARG A 87 -1.63 5.37 -14.96
CA ARG A 87 -2.76 6.22 -15.30
C ARG A 87 -3.99 5.37 -15.63
N SER A 88 -5.14 5.82 -15.11
CA SER A 88 -6.44 5.25 -15.36
C SER A 88 -7.38 6.31 -15.94
N PRO A 89 -8.32 5.96 -16.82
CA PRO A 89 -9.37 6.90 -17.22
C PRO A 89 -10.10 7.45 -15.99
N SER A 90 -10.50 8.71 -16.07
CA SER A 90 -11.46 9.33 -15.15
C SER A 90 -12.86 9.25 -15.76
N ALA A 91 -13.92 9.46 -14.98
CA ALA A 91 -15.33 9.44 -15.44
C ALA A 91 -15.68 10.52 -16.50
N GLY A 92 -14.70 11.24 -17.04
CA GLY A 92 -14.81 12.19 -18.14
C GLY A 92 -13.66 12.05 -19.16
N ARG A 93 -13.20 13.16 -19.74
CA ARG A 93 -12.07 13.15 -20.71
C ARG A 93 -10.69 13.22 -20.05
N GLY A 94 -10.63 13.01 -18.74
CA GLY A 94 -9.42 13.13 -17.92
C GLY A 94 -8.78 11.78 -17.61
N TRP A 95 -7.61 11.83 -16.97
CA TRP A 95 -6.93 10.66 -16.42
C TRP A 95 -6.64 10.92 -14.94
N HIS A 96 -6.86 9.91 -14.10
CA HIS A 96 -6.27 9.86 -12.77
C HIS A 96 -4.89 9.23 -12.90
N VAL A 97 -3.87 9.92 -12.39
CA VAL A 97 -2.50 9.41 -12.36
C VAL A 97 -2.09 9.16 -10.93
N LEU A 98 -1.36 8.07 -10.72
CA LEU A 98 -0.82 7.67 -9.44
C LEU A 98 0.64 7.25 -9.62
N ALA A 99 1.52 7.74 -8.76
CA ALA A 99 2.88 7.24 -8.60
C ALA A 99 3.09 6.83 -7.15
N TRP A 100 3.95 5.85 -6.94
CA TRP A 100 4.22 5.33 -5.60
C TRP A 100 5.64 4.80 -5.48
N GLY A 101 6.09 4.75 -4.24
CA GLY A 101 7.43 4.32 -3.94
C GLY A 101 7.72 4.24 -2.46
N ARG A 102 9.01 4.20 -2.15
CA ARG A 102 9.52 4.09 -0.78
C ARG A 102 10.04 5.44 -0.36
N LEU A 103 9.83 5.77 0.91
CA LEU A 103 10.51 6.90 1.51
C LEU A 103 12.00 6.59 1.59
N ALA A 104 12.79 7.66 1.58
CA ALA A 104 14.20 7.57 1.83
C ALA A 104 14.49 7.02 3.24
N ALA A 105 15.73 6.61 3.48
CA ALA A 105 16.13 5.99 4.74
C ALA A 105 15.97 6.95 5.95
N ASP A 106 16.04 8.27 5.71
CA ASP A 106 15.77 9.33 6.68
C ASP A 106 14.27 9.60 6.89
N GLY A 107 13.39 8.90 6.16
CA GLY A 107 11.94 9.07 6.19
C GLY A 107 11.43 10.28 5.40
N ALA A 108 12.30 10.99 4.67
CA ALA A 108 11.90 12.20 3.97
C ALA A 108 11.06 11.89 2.73
N ALA A 109 9.99 12.67 2.53
CA ALA A 109 9.10 12.55 1.39
C ALA A 109 9.74 13.19 0.13
N PRO A 110 9.64 12.54 -1.03
CA PRO A 110 10.17 13.10 -2.27
C PRO A 110 9.30 14.25 -2.79
N SER A 111 9.89 15.09 -3.64
CA SER A 111 9.12 15.98 -4.52
C SER A 111 8.64 15.18 -5.73
N VAL A 112 7.36 15.29 -6.08
CA VAL A 112 6.76 14.54 -7.20
C VAL A 112 6.07 15.49 -8.16
N VAL A 113 6.47 15.45 -9.43
CA VAL A 113 5.88 16.24 -10.50
C VAL A 113 5.41 15.34 -11.62
N PHE A 114 4.12 15.37 -11.90
CA PHE A 114 3.55 14.72 -13.08
C PHE A 114 3.73 15.64 -14.29
N THR A 115 4.21 15.09 -15.40
CA THR A 115 4.43 15.83 -16.64
C THR A 115 3.89 15.05 -17.84
N GLY A 116 3.60 15.76 -18.93
CA GLY A 116 3.19 15.13 -20.19
C GLY A 116 2.09 15.90 -20.90
N GLY A 117 1.34 15.19 -21.75
CA GLY A 117 0.13 15.73 -22.36
C GLY A 117 0.41 16.83 -23.37
N ARG A 118 1.11 16.50 -24.46
CA ARG A 118 1.15 17.38 -25.64
C ARG A 118 -0.27 17.46 -26.20
N ARG A 119 -0.94 18.61 -26.01
CA ARG A 119 -2.12 18.94 -26.82
C ARG A 119 -1.63 19.35 -28.21
N PRO A 120 -2.33 19.00 -29.30
CA PRO A 120 -1.89 19.25 -30.68
C PRO A 120 -1.66 20.74 -31.05
N PHE A 121 -1.82 21.68 -30.12
CA PHE A 121 -1.63 23.11 -30.32
C PHE A 121 -0.90 23.82 -29.16
N ARG A 122 -0.28 23.06 -28.23
CA ARG A 122 0.54 23.63 -27.16
C ARG A 122 1.94 23.07 -27.20
N THR A 123 2.92 23.96 -27.32
CA THR A 123 4.36 23.66 -27.25
C THR A 123 4.82 23.35 -25.83
N VAL A 124 4.07 23.78 -24.82
CA VAL A 124 4.39 23.58 -23.40
C VAL A 124 3.77 22.28 -22.89
N ARG A 125 4.60 21.42 -22.28
CA ARG A 125 4.14 20.22 -21.55
C ARG A 125 3.35 20.65 -20.31
N ALA A 126 2.24 19.97 -20.04
CA ALA A 126 1.56 20.16 -18.76
C ALA A 126 2.46 19.59 -17.64
N ALA A 127 2.50 20.29 -16.51
CA ALA A 127 3.17 19.85 -15.29
C ALA A 127 2.30 20.19 -14.08
N ALA A 128 2.26 19.31 -13.09
CA ALA A 128 1.63 19.58 -11.80
C ALA A 128 2.35 18.82 -10.69
N ALA A 129 2.43 19.46 -9.51
CA ALA A 129 2.80 18.78 -8.29
C ALA A 129 1.74 17.73 -7.96
N GLY A 130 2.17 16.51 -7.60
CA GLY A 130 1.28 15.48 -7.11
C GLY A 130 0.82 15.80 -5.69
N GLU A 131 -0.44 15.50 -5.39
CA GLU A 131 -0.91 15.43 -4.01
C GLU A 131 -0.26 14.21 -3.34
N LEU A 132 0.66 14.45 -2.42
CA LEU A 132 1.50 13.42 -1.82
C LEU A 132 0.99 13.02 -0.43
N VAL A 133 0.92 11.72 -0.20
CA VAL A 133 0.58 11.12 1.09
C VAL A 133 1.65 10.10 1.48
N THR A 134 2.03 10.08 2.75
CA THR A 134 2.90 9.05 3.31
C THR A 134 2.07 7.96 3.99
N VAL A 135 2.51 6.70 3.84
CA VAL A 135 1.82 5.55 4.42
C VAL A 135 2.78 4.78 5.30
N ALA A 136 2.33 4.51 6.54
CA ALA A 136 3.10 3.82 7.58
C ALA A 136 4.50 4.41 7.85
N GLY A 137 4.73 5.68 7.49
CA GLY A 137 6.04 6.33 7.59
C GLY A 137 7.16 5.65 6.79
N ARG A 138 6.83 4.83 5.79
CA ARG A 138 7.80 4.06 4.98
C ARG A 138 7.57 4.15 3.48
N PHE A 139 6.35 4.48 3.07
CA PHE A 139 5.96 4.57 1.68
C PHE A 139 5.39 5.94 1.38
N TRP A 140 5.40 6.31 0.12
CA TRP A 140 4.71 7.50 -0.37
C TRP A 140 3.86 7.12 -1.58
N LEU A 141 2.75 7.84 -1.73
CA LEU A 141 1.91 7.83 -2.91
C LEU A 141 1.69 9.28 -3.33
N ALA A 142 1.65 9.53 -4.63
CA ALA A 142 1.32 10.83 -5.18
C ALA A 142 0.26 10.67 -6.26
N SER A 143 -0.80 11.48 -6.20
CA SER A 143 -1.87 11.47 -7.20
C SER A 143 -2.05 12.82 -7.86
N ALA A 144 -2.55 12.82 -9.09
CA ALA A 144 -3.01 14.03 -9.78
C ALA A 144 -4.08 13.68 -10.81
N GLU A 145 -4.77 14.70 -11.30
CA GLU A 145 -5.65 14.60 -12.46
C GLU A 145 -5.08 15.39 -13.63
N GLY A 146 -5.01 14.77 -14.79
CA GLY A 146 -4.58 15.47 -16.00
C GLY A 146 -3.99 14.57 -17.06
N PRO A 147 -3.60 15.15 -18.22
CA PRO A 147 -3.14 14.39 -19.38
C PRO A 147 -1.68 13.91 -19.25
N TYR A 148 -1.23 13.59 -18.04
CA TYR A 148 0.17 13.26 -17.77
C TYR A 148 0.51 11.86 -18.29
N ASP A 149 1.76 11.70 -18.74
CA ASP A 149 2.30 10.44 -19.25
C ASP A 149 3.66 10.08 -18.62
N THR A 150 4.21 10.98 -17.81
CA THR A 150 5.48 10.85 -17.13
C THR A 150 5.35 11.33 -15.68
N VAL A 151 6.09 10.74 -14.75
CA VAL A 151 6.37 11.29 -13.42
C VAL A 151 7.87 11.55 -13.24
N LEU A 152 8.20 12.66 -12.59
CA LEU A 152 9.53 13.02 -12.11
C LEU A 152 9.51 13.01 -10.59
N VAL A 153 10.52 12.38 -9.98
CA VAL A 153 10.62 12.24 -8.53
C VAL A 153 12.02 12.61 -8.08
N GLU A 154 12.10 13.47 -7.07
CA GLU A 154 13.35 14.02 -6.57
C GLU A 154 13.47 13.81 -5.07
N HIS A 155 14.68 13.42 -4.64
CA HIS A 155 15.00 13.35 -3.22
C HIS A 155 15.01 14.76 -2.61
N PRO A 156 14.45 14.97 -1.40
CA PRO A 156 14.38 16.29 -0.78
C PRO A 156 15.74 16.89 -0.42
N SER A 157 16.75 16.05 -0.17
CA SER A 157 18.13 16.52 0.10
C SER A 157 18.91 16.92 -1.16
N GLY A 158 18.29 16.89 -2.33
CA GLY A 158 18.98 17.00 -3.61
C GLY A 158 19.67 15.67 -3.97
N GLY A 159 19.42 15.18 -5.18
CA GLY A 159 19.87 13.89 -5.66
C GLY A 159 19.46 13.68 -7.12
N PRO A 160 19.75 12.51 -7.71
CA PRO A 160 19.32 12.21 -9.06
C PRO A 160 17.80 12.20 -9.15
N THR A 161 17.25 12.92 -10.13
CA THR A 161 15.82 12.88 -10.48
C THR A 161 15.51 11.53 -11.13
N GLU A 162 14.61 10.76 -10.54
CA GLU A 162 14.06 9.55 -11.14
C GLU A 162 12.89 9.92 -12.06
N ARG A 163 12.84 9.30 -13.25
CA ARG A 163 11.80 9.52 -14.25
C ARG A 163 11.16 8.20 -14.63
N LEU A 164 9.84 8.11 -14.56
CA LEU A 164 9.07 6.96 -15.04
C LEU A 164 7.95 7.38 -15.99
N SER A 165 7.70 6.55 -17.00
CA SER A 165 6.51 6.65 -17.83
C SER A 165 5.31 6.07 -17.09
N LEU A 166 4.16 6.73 -17.16
CA LEU A 166 2.91 6.25 -16.60
C LEU A 166 2.37 5.10 -17.44
N GLU A 167 2.32 3.90 -16.84
CA GLU A 167 1.70 2.74 -17.46
C GLU A 167 0.21 3.01 -17.68
N ARG A 168 -0.27 2.82 -18.92
CA ARG A 168 -1.67 2.98 -19.25
C ARG A 168 -2.42 1.70 -18.92
N VAL A 169 -3.30 1.77 -17.95
CA VAL A 169 -4.24 0.67 -17.70
C VAL A 169 -5.46 0.90 -18.59
N ARG A 170 -5.84 -0.14 -19.34
CA ARG A 170 -7.13 -0.15 -20.04
C ARG A 170 -8.15 -0.68 -19.05
N GLU A 171 -9.31 -0.06 -18.99
CA GLU A 171 -10.46 -0.69 -18.33
C GLU A 171 -10.65 -2.06 -18.99
N HIS A 172 -10.61 -3.12 -18.18
CA HIS A 172 -11.06 -4.43 -18.63
C HIS A 172 -12.55 -4.23 -18.92
N GLY A 173 -12.91 -4.08 -20.20
CA GLY A 173 -14.30 -4.01 -20.58
C GLY A 173 -14.97 -5.25 -20.03
N GLU A 174 -15.96 -5.07 -19.16
CA GLU A 174 -16.97 -6.10 -18.95
C GLU A 174 -17.52 -6.43 -20.34
N VAL A 175 -17.10 -7.58 -20.88
CA VAL A 175 -17.81 -8.22 -21.97
C VAL A 175 -19.08 -8.79 -21.33
N GLY A 176 -20.06 -7.91 -21.15
CA GLY A 176 -21.41 -8.25 -20.71
C GLY A 176 -22.14 -8.98 -21.83
N ALA A 177 -22.67 -10.15 -21.45
CA ALA A 177 -23.40 -11.16 -22.22
C ALA A 177 -24.52 -10.66 -23.13
#